data_AF-A0A8R1XMN3-F1
#
_entry.id   AF-A0A8R1XMN3-F1
#
_cell.length_a   1.000
_cell.length_b   1.000
_cell.length_c   1.000
_cell.angle_alpha   90.00
_cell.angle_beta   90.00
_cell.angle_gamma   90.00
#
_symmetry.space_group_name_H-M   'P 1'
#
loop_
_entity.id
_entity.type
_entity.pdbx_description
1 polymer ?
#
loop_
_entity_poly.entity_id
_entity_poly.type
_entity_poly.pdbx_seq_one_letter_code
_entity_poly.pdbx_strand_id
1 'polypeptide(L)'
;MNTYGIGSIRVLLLYLTFFSRFTDTYAYLVNSVNAAKNSMIDRPENASKFIQPLQQQAKQSDKHFKESKIENDHGVHVEKDSSEEEEEKEKKEEIDPSDSDVSEEIDDEMNWNLSPVQLQLHGSVDSEEQQNGTISFIDSSFINRKTFSCPKIKNDFVTGTDTGDLSPEDIEIIAAMGDSLATGTGLWPERDIEFRGAAFPIGGDATIDGLVTIANILHEFNDKLIGVSHGMGTKFQLPYHQLNVAESGASSSSLPSQAKELVKRLKALREVDINNKWTLVIITIGTEEICKVCQAPDYDALLESLLILNEGIQKAFVVLLGPIHVSSSYHRETNLLKSRCACFKEKSDEFMKELNREWIKAFVRLQTHFEQPYIKRRRFGLLALPMLTITSRYPHSLFIPKRPLLNRKGHTYATKWLWNRLMTGPTYNLSLAVLSQDSYYCPSMLCPYFRTPANRHYCRLIRHIDVENENEDSLILAIGRPMRRSRQKLYVTAGIVVLICFFTVLFIGTILYQKSKYERRIRYGKSSDRYKDIEFDLLPAKN
;
A
#
# COMPACT_ATOMS: atom_id res chain seq x y z
N MET A 1 -72.08 -14.50 14.39
CA MET A 1 -71.65 -13.10 14.10
C MET A 1 -70.52 -12.78 15.06
N ASN A 2 -69.27 -12.48 14.72
CA ASN A 2 -68.61 -12.22 13.46
C ASN A 2 -67.16 -12.71 13.57
N THR A 3 -66.74 -13.55 12.64
CA THR A 3 -65.35 -13.96 12.39
C THR A 3 -64.55 -12.78 11.84
N TYR A 4 -64.06 -11.90 12.71
CA TYR A 4 -63.21 -10.76 12.37
C TYR A 4 -62.13 -10.61 13.46
N GLY A 5 -61.16 -11.53 13.51
CA GLY A 5 -60.14 -11.51 14.57
C GLY A 5 -58.72 -11.90 14.13
N ILE A 6 -58.57 -12.65 13.04
CA ILE A 6 -57.27 -13.28 12.70
C ILE A 6 -56.63 -12.61 11.46
N GLY A 7 -57.42 -11.97 10.59
CA GLY A 7 -56.90 -11.27 9.40
C GLY A 7 -56.09 -10.00 9.71
N SER A 8 -56.48 -9.25 10.75
CA SER A 8 -55.84 -7.96 11.06
C SER A 8 -54.42 -8.10 11.63
N ILE A 9 -54.11 -9.20 12.32
CA ILE A 9 -52.79 -9.41 12.94
C ILE A 9 -51.76 -9.81 11.88
N ARG A 10 -52.14 -10.62 10.87
CA ARG A 10 -51.23 -10.99 9.77
C ARG A 10 -50.91 -9.79 8.87
N VAL A 11 -51.87 -8.92 8.61
CA VAL A 11 -51.63 -7.67 7.86
C VAL A 11 -50.73 -6.73 8.65
N LEU A 12 -50.91 -6.61 9.97
CA LEU A 12 -50.04 -5.79 10.82
C LEU A 12 -48.58 -6.30 10.84
N LEU A 13 -48.38 -7.63 10.93
CA LEU A 13 -47.05 -8.25 10.89
C LEU A 13 -46.38 -8.10 9.52
N LEU A 14 -47.14 -8.18 8.42
CA LEU A 14 -46.61 -7.91 7.07
C LEU A 14 -46.23 -6.43 6.91
N TYR A 15 -47.04 -5.50 7.41
CA TYR A 15 -46.70 -4.07 7.39
C TYR A 15 -45.46 -3.76 8.23
N LEU A 16 -45.30 -4.40 9.40
CA LEU A 16 -44.12 -4.21 10.25
C LEU A 16 -42.83 -4.76 9.60
N THR A 17 -42.91 -5.90 8.93
CA THR A 17 -41.75 -6.47 8.20
C THR A 17 -41.43 -5.67 6.94
N PHE A 18 -42.43 -5.11 6.25
CA PHE A 18 -42.20 -4.21 5.11
C PHE A 18 -41.59 -2.88 5.57
N PHE A 19 -42.09 -2.29 6.66
CA PHE A 19 -41.53 -1.06 7.22
C PHE A 19 -40.10 -1.26 7.74
N SER A 20 -39.77 -2.39 8.39
CA SER A 20 -38.40 -2.63 8.85
C SER A 20 -37.41 -2.72 7.67
N ARG A 21 -37.80 -3.41 6.58
CA ARG A 21 -36.98 -3.50 5.38
C ARG A 21 -36.86 -2.17 4.65
N PHE A 22 -37.92 -1.35 4.66
CA PHE A 22 -37.90 -0.03 4.07
C PHE A 22 -37.04 0.95 4.88
N THR A 23 -37.05 0.87 6.22
CA THR A 23 -36.17 1.69 7.06
C THR A 23 -34.71 1.30 6.89
N ASP A 24 -34.40 0.01 6.74
CA ASP A 24 -33.03 -0.44 6.52
C ASP A 24 -32.51 0.01 5.14
N THR A 25 -33.31 -0.12 4.08
CA THR A 25 -32.94 0.33 2.73
C THR A 25 -32.89 1.85 2.61
N TYR A 26 -33.80 2.59 3.26
CA TYR A 26 -33.77 4.05 3.28
C TYR A 26 -32.60 4.57 4.11
N ALA A 27 -32.28 3.95 5.25
CA ALA A 27 -31.07 4.29 6.03
C ALA A 27 -29.80 4.01 5.22
N TYR A 28 -29.77 2.93 4.43
CA TYR A 28 -28.66 2.65 3.50
C TYR A 28 -28.52 3.70 2.40
N LEU A 29 -29.63 4.10 1.78
CA LEU A 29 -29.63 5.13 0.72
C LEU A 29 -29.28 6.52 1.27
N VAL A 30 -29.81 6.91 2.43
CA VAL A 30 -29.48 8.19 3.06
C VAL A 30 -28.02 8.21 3.52
N ASN A 31 -27.49 7.10 4.02
CA ASN A 31 -26.06 7.01 4.36
C ASN A 31 -25.16 7.02 3.12
N SER A 32 -25.56 6.40 2.01
CA SER A 32 -24.76 6.45 0.77
C SER A 32 -24.81 7.83 0.13
N VAL A 33 -25.97 8.50 0.14
CA VAL A 33 -26.14 9.87 -0.36
C VAL A 33 -25.40 10.86 0.53
N ASN A 34 -25.48 10.73 1.86
CA ASN A 34 -24.72 11.61 2.77
C ASN A 34 -23.21 11.32 2.73
N ALA A 35 -22.78 10.07 2.53
CA ALA A 35 -21.37 9.76 2.30
C ALA A 35 -20.87 10.32 0.97
N ALA A 36 -21.67 10.24 -0.10
CA ALA A 36 -21.35 10.84 -1.39
C ALA A 36 -21.33 12.39 -1.29
N LYS A 37 -22.31 12.99 -0.60
CA LYS A 37 -22.43 14.45 -0.44
C LYS A 37 -21.36 15.03 0.48
N ASN A 38 -20.96 14.32 1.53
CA ASN A 38 -19.83 14.70 2.38
C ASN A 38 -18.49 14.47 1.66
N SER A 39 -18.37 13.45 0.80
CA SER A 39 -17.17 13.28 -0.04
C SER A 39 -17.05 14.32 -1.16
N MET A 40 -18.15 14.99 -1.51
CA MET A 40 -18.18 16.05 -2.53
C MET A 40 -18.08 17.46 -1.94
N ILE A 41 -18.19 17.61 -0.61
CA ILE A 41 -18.15 18.90 0.10
C ILE A 41 -16.91 19.02 1.01
N ASP A 42 -16.30 17.92 1.46
CA ASP A 42 -14.96 17.94 2.07
C ASP A 42 -13.88 17.87 0.99
N ARG A 43 -13.58 19.03 0.40
CA ARG A 43 -12.34 19.28 -0.33
C ARG A 43 -11.24 19.46 0.73
N PRO A 44 -10.30 18.52 0.94
CA PRO A 44 -9.21 18.78 1.85
C PRO A 44 -8.19 19.63 1.10
N GLU A 45 -8.29 20.96 1.25
CA GLU A 45 -7.20 21.90 0.93
C GLU A 45 -5.92 21.64 1.78
N ASN A 46 -5.90 20.59 2.62
CA ASN A 46 -4.75 20.16 3.41
C ASN A 46 -4.02 18.90 2.89
N ALA A 47 -4.37 18.35 1.72
CA ALA A 47 -3.61 17.24 1.13
C ALA A 47 -2.18 17.64 0.70
N SER A 48 -1.83 18.94 0.69
CA SER A 48 -0.47 19.42 0.44
C SER A 48 0.46 19.40 1.66
N LYS A 49 -0.01 19.02 2.85
CA LYS A 49 0.83 18.89 4.06
C LYS A 49 1.53 17.53 4.21
N PHE A 50 1.28 16.57 3.32
CA PHE A 50 1.90 15.23 3.34
C PHE A 50 3.09 15.05 2.41
N ILE A 51 3.62 16.15 1.87
CA ILE A 51 4.89 16.19 1.15
C ILE A 51 5.80 17.09 1.99
N GLN A 52 6.77 16.51 2.70
CA GLN A 52 7.90 17.33 3.15
C GLN A 52 8.51 17.98 1.90
N PRO A 53 8.50 19.32 1.79
CA PRO A 53 9.15 19.97 0.66
C PRO A 53 10.65 19.74 0.81
N LEU A 54 11.26 19.12 -0.21
CA LEU A 54 12.72 19.01 -0.40
C LEU A 54 13.46 20.37 -0.35
N GLN A 55 12.74 21.49 -0.28
CA GLN A 55 13.27 22.85 -0.28
C GLN A 55 13.79 23.35 1.08
N GLN A 56 13.50 22.70 2.21
CA GLN A 56 14.03 23.16 3.52
C GLN A 56 15.47 22.67 3.81
N GLN A 57 15.96 21.62 3.14
CA GLN A 57 17.30 21.09 3.38
C GLN A 57 18.41 21.76 2.54
N ALA A 58 18.09 22.36 1.39
CA ALA A 58 19.08 23.05 0.56
C ALA A 58 19.62 24.36 1.18
N LYS A 59 18.78 25.11 1.91
CA LYS A 59 19.18 26.41 2.50
C LYS A 59 20.14 26.30 3.70
N GLN A 60 20.30 25.12 4.28
CA GLN A 60 21.19 24.90 5.42
C GLN A 60 22.57 24.38 4.98
N SER A 61 22.66 23.72 3.82
CA SER A 61 23.91 23.31 3.19
C SER A 61 24.67 24.49 2.56
N ASP A 62 23.96 25.45 1.96
CA ASP A 62 24.59 26.65 1.36
C ASP A 62 25.17 27.65 2.38
N LYS A 63 24.75 27.55 3.65
CA LYS A 63 25.31 28.40 4.73
C LYS A 63 26.62 27.88 5.32
N HIS A 64 26.93 26.59 5.15
CA HIS A 64 28.18 26.01 5.65
C HIS A 64 29.32 25.99 4.61
N PHE A 65 29.01 26.20 3.32
CA PHE A 65 30.00 26.19 2.23
C PHE A 65 30.68 27.56 1.98
N LYS A 66 30.26 28.63 2.68
CA LYS A 66 30.83 29.98 2.49
C LYS A 66 32.01 30.36 3.41
N GLU A 67 32.51 29.44 4.23
CA GLU A 67 33.57 29.75 5.22
C GLU A 67 34.92 29.02 5.02
N SER A 68 35.15 28.30 3.91
CA SER A 68 36.47 27.70 3.62
C SER A 68 36.97 28.07 2.23
N LYS A 69 37.52 29.28 2.09
CA LYS A 69 38.31 29.71 0.93
C LYS A 69 39.51 30.51 1.42
N ILE A 70 40.60 29.80 1.74
CA ILE A 70 41.96 30.31 1.97
C ILE A 70 42.85 29.26 1.27
N GLU A 71 43.21 29.49 0.02
CA GLU A 71 44.47 30.14 -0.41
C GLU A 71 45.68 29.23 -0.10
N ASN A 72 46.16 28.52 -1.13
CA ASN A 72 47.57 28.18 -1.26
C ASN A 72 47.92 27.97 -2.74
N ASP A 73 48.78 28.87 -3.18
CA ASP A 73 49.42 29.03 -4.48
C ASP A 73 50.73 28.23 -4.49
N HIS A 74 51.00 27.46 -5.56
CA HIS A 74 52.36 27.13 -6.00
C HIS A 74 52.31 26.55 -7.42
N GLY A 75 52.77 27.37 -8.38
CA GLY A 75 52.99 26.97 -9.76
C GLY A 75 54.32 26.26 -9.98
N VAL A 76 54.35 25.37 -10.98
CA VAL A 76 55.55 25.02 -11.74
C VAL A 76 55.14 24.86 -13.22
N HIS A 77 55.85 25.61 -14.07
CA HIS A 77 55.76 25.66 -15.53
C HIS A 77 56.60 24.55 -16.19
N VAL A 78 56.56 24.51 -17.54
CA VAL A 78 57.48 23.85 -18.52
C VAL A 78 56.94 22.51 -19.04
N GLU A 79 56.76 22.20 -20.33
CA GLU A 79 56.91 22.87 -21.64
C GLU A 79 56.12 22.02 -22.67
N LYS A 80 55.76 22.63 -23.80
CA LYS A 80 55.18 21.99 -25.00
C LYS A 80 56.28 21.23 -25.76
N ASP A 81 55.93 20.10 -26.36
CA ASP A 81 56.25 19.88 -27.77
C ASP A 81 55.33 18.84 -28.45
N SER A 82 55.32 18.92 -29.77
CA SER A 82 54.26 18.59 -30.72
C SER A 82 54.30 17.18 -31.32
N SER A 83 53.16 16.86 -31.96
CA SER A 83 52.99 16.09 -33.21
C SER A 83 53.40 14.61 -33.23
N GLU A 84 52.44 13.70 -33.44
CA GLU A 84 52.19 13.04 -34.73
C GLU A 84 51.03 12.03 -34.60
N GLU A 85 50.22 11.98 -35.65
CA GLU A 85 49.09 11.08 -35.85
C GLU A 85 49.60 9.69 -36.23
N GLU A 86 49.18 8.63 -35.54
CA GLU A 86 49.13 7.28 -36.13
C GLU A 86 47.84 6.55 -35.70
N GLU A 87 47.12 6.12 -36.72
CA GLU A 87 45.90 5.32 -36.70
C GLU A 87 46.17 3.86 -36.31
N GLU A 88 45.10 3.22 -35.82
CA GLU A 88 44.82 1.78 -35.85
C GLU A 88 45.73 0.80 -35.09
N LYS A 89 45.18 0.28 -33.98
CA LYS A 89 44.98 -1.18 -33.84
C LYS A 89 43.98 -1.49 -32.72
N GLU A 90 42.79 -1.91 -33.13
CA GLU A 90 41.83 -2.65 -32.31
C GLU A 90 42.52 -3.89 -31.72
N LYS A 91 42.74 -3.89 -30.40
CA LYS A 91 42.90 -5.12 -29.63
C LYS A 91 41.62 -5.35 -28.84
N LYS A 92 40.85 -6.35 -29.30
CA LYS A 92 39.82 -7.01 -28.51
C LYS A 92 40.51 -7.76 -27.37
N GLU A 93 40.55 -7.14 -26.19
CA GLU A 93 40.75 -7.88 -24.94
C GLU A 93 39.37 -8.22 -24.39
N GLU A 94 39.03 -9.50 -24.41
CA GLU A 94 37.94 -10.10 -23.64
C GLU A 94 38.26 -9.87 -22.15
N ILE A 95 37.74 -8.79 -21.57
CA ILE A 95 37.71 -8.60 -20.12
C ILE A 95 36.34 -9.05 -19.65
N ASP A 96 36.32 -10.23 -19.03
CA ASP A 96 35.20 -10.81 -18.29
C ASP A 96 34.78 -9.84 -17.16
N PRO A 97 33.62 -9.15 -17.26
CA PRO A 97 33.18 -8.24 -16.22
C PRO A 97 32.26 -9.01 -15.28
N SER A 98 32.79 -9.99 -14.56
CA SER A 98 32.01 -10.76 -13.59
C SER A 98 32.42 -10.60 -12.12
N ASP A 99 33.52 -9.91 -11.79
CA ASP A 99 34.08 -10.01 -10.42
C ASP A 99 34.56 -8.71 -9.69
N SER A 100 34.31 -7.47 -10.17
CA SER A 100 34.91 -6.27 -9.52
C SER A 100 33.96 -5.15 -9.01
N ASP A 101 32.65 -5.22 -9.21
CA ASP A 101 31.74 -4.05 -9.11
C ASP A 101 31.27 -3.61 -7.71
N VAL A 102 31.91 -4.11 -6.63
CA VAL A 102 31.59 -3.72 -5.24
C VAL A 102 32.63 -2.75 -4.63
N SER A 103 33.78 -2.57 -5.29
CA SER A 103 34.96 -1.92 -4.68
C SER A 103 34.96 -0.39 -4.69
N GLU A 104 34.18 0.29 -5.54
CA GLU A 104 34.29 1.75 -5.73
C GLU A 104 33.60 2.64 -4.67
N GLU A 105 32.92 2.06 -3.67
CA GLU A 105 32.22 2.85 -2.63
C GLU A 105 32.78 2.68 -1.21
N ILE A 106 33.91 2.00 -1.05
CA ILE A 106 34.61 1.88 0.22
C ILE A 106 35.58 3.06 0.34
N ASP A 107 35.20 4.07 1.11
CA ASP A 107 36.13 5.08 1.59
C ASP A 107 37.09 4.39 2.59
N ASP A 108 38.40 4.41 2.32
CA ASP A 108 39.48 3.71 3.06
C ASP A 108 39.72 4.19 4.52
N GLU A 109 38.83 4.99 5.09
CA GLU A 109 38.94 5.50 6.47
C GLU A 109 37.56 5.65 7.12
N MET A 110 36.99 4.63 7.78
CA MET A 110 36.22 4.85 9.02
C MET A 110 35.76 3.59 9.76
N ASN A 111 36.49 3.28 10.83
CA ASN A 111 36.08 2.76 12.13
C ASN A 111 34.90 1.77 12.22
N TRP A 112 35.25 0.50 12.37
CA TRP A 112 34.39 -0.58 12.86
C TRP A 112 33.97 -0.33 14.30
N ASN A 113 32.82 0.33 14.53
CA ASN A 113 31.99 0.27 15.75
C ASN A 113 30.74 1.14 15.56
N LEU A 114 29.69 0.63 14.91
CA LEU A 114 28.36 1.23 14.99
C LEU A 114 27.49 0.37 15.91
N SER A 115 27.47 0.76 17.19
CA SER A 115 26.47 0.33 18.16
C SER A 115 25.09 0.90 17.78
N PRO A 116 23.96 0.30 18.21
CA PRO A 116 22.63 0.80 17.87
C PRO A 116 22.47 2.25 18.35
N VAL A 117 22.40 3.20 17.42
CA VAL A 117 22.17 4.60 17.73
C VAL A 117 20.73 4.73 18.24
N GLN A 118 20.64 5.03 19.53
CA GLN A 118 19.44 5.34 20.27
C GLN A 118 18.91 6.71 19.82
N LEU A 119 17.98 6.73 18.87
CA LEU A 119 17.30 7.96 18.44
C LEU A 119 16.21 8.35 19.45
N GLN A 120 16.63 8.88 20.59
CA GLN A 120 15.83 9.80 21.40
C GLN A 120 16.33 11.21 21.12
N LEU A 121 15.60 11.97 20.29
CA LEU A 121 15.75 13.43 20.23
C LEU A 121 14.48 14.04 20.81
N HIS A 122 14.51 14.23 22.13
CA HIS A 122 13.74 15.27 22.80
C HIS A 122 14.35 16.62 22.41
N GLY A 123 13.57 17.46 21.74
CA GLY A 123 13.93 18.83 21.40
C GLY A 123 12.64 19.63 21.21
N SER A 124 12.27 20.35 22.26
CA SER A 124 11.11 21.23 22.39
C SER A 124 11.00 22.26 21.27
N VAL A 125 9.91 22.22 20.49
CA VAL A 125 9.26 23.42 19.94
C VAL A 125 7.76 23.13 19.84
N ASP A 126 6.97 23.96 20.50
CA ASP A 126 5.52 23.94 20.52
C ASP A 126 4.93 24.16 19.11
N SER A 127 4.26 23.14 18.56
CA SER A 127 3.06 23.30 17.71
C SER A 127 2.48 21.93 17.35
N GLU A 128 1.18 21.83 17.61
CA GLU A 128 0.23 20.72 17.51
C GLU A 128 0.38 19.73 16.32
N GLU A 129 0.09 18.46 16.62
CA GLU A 129 -0.34 17.38 15.71
C GLU A 129 0.73 16.56 14.95
N GLN A 130 1.73 16.02 15.65
CA GLN A 130 2.57 14.94 15.10
C GLN A 130 1.98 13.56 15.44
N GLN A 131 1.43 12.90 14.40
CA GLN A 131 0.65 11.67 14.48
C GLN A 131 1.44 10.47 15.03
N ASN A 132 0.84 9.82 16.02
CA ASN A 132 1.25 8.60 16.73
C ASN A 132 1.20 7.34 15.82
N GLY A 133 1.97 7.30 14.74
CA GLY A 133 2.25 6.05 14.03
C GLY A 133 3.22 5.21 14.85
N THR A 134 3.00 3.90 14.98
CA THR A 134 3.97 3.01 15.64
C THR A 134 5.30 3.12 14.90
N ILE A 135 6.27 3.84 15.48
CA ILE A 135 7.60 4.02 14.91
C ILE A 135 8.19 2.62 14.71
N SER A 136 8.64 2.31 13.50
CA SER A 136 9.40 1.11 13.22
C SER A 136 10.79 1.29 13.82
N PHE A 137 11.10 0.51 14.84
CA PHE A 137 12.44 0.39 15.39
C PHE A 137 13.20 -0.65 14.57
N ILE A 138 14.51 -0.45 14.35
CA ILE A 138 15.37 -1.45 13.71
C ILE A 138 16.31 -1.99 14.78
N ASP A 139 16.09 -3.25 15.15
CA ASP A 139 16.88 -3.92 16.19
C ASP A 139 18.11 -4.62 15.60
N SER A 140 17.99 -5.13 14.37
CA SER A 140 19.04 -5.86 13.67
C SER A 140 18.98 -5.69 12.15
N SER A 141 20.10 -6.00 11.50
CA SER A 141 20.28 -5.89 10.06
C SER A 141 21.28 -6.92 9.53
N PHE A 142 21.28 -7.16 8.22
CA PHE A 142 22.21 -8.07 7.55
C PHE A 142 22.74 -7.45 6.26
N ILE A 143 23.84 -8.01 5.74
CA ILE A 143 24.45 -7.60 4.47
C ILE A 143 24.47 -8.76 3.47
N ASN A 144 24.65 -9.97 3.99
CA ASN A 144 24.84 -11.20 3.23
C ASN A 144 24.36 -12.41 4.04
N ARG A 145 24.53 -13.62 3.52
CA ARG A 145 24.07 -14.85 4.18
C ARG A 145 24.77 -15.13 5.49
N LYS A 146 26.07 -14.85 5.58
CA LYS A 146 26.87 -15.06 6.79
C LYS A 146 26.44 -14.17 7.96
N THR A 147 25.95 -12.97 7.65
CA THR A 147 25.49 -11.97 8.63
C THR A 147 23.97 -12.02 8.86
N PHE A 148 23.26 -12.89 8.13
CA PHE A 148 21.82 -13.04 8.27
C PHE A 148 21.48 -13.59 9.66
N SER A 149 20.85 -12.76 10.47
CA SER A 149 20.52 -13.03 11.88
C SER A 149 19.12 -12.52 12.25
N CYS A 150 18.25 -12.37 11.25
CA CYS A 150 16.89 -11.91 11.49
C CYS A 150 16.09 -12.92 12.32
N PRO A 151 15.26 -12.46 13.28
CA PRO A 151 14.48 -13.34 14.12
C PRO A 151 13.43 -14.08 13.29
N LYS A 152 13.25 -15.37 13.62
CA LYS A 152 12.15 -16.22 13.13
C LYS A 152 11.13 -16.36 14.26
N ILE A 153 9.91 -15.92 14.00
CA ILE A 153 8.84 -15.71 14.99
C ILE A 153 7.71 -16.73 14.89
N LYS A 154 7.62 -17.49 13.80
CA LYS A 154 6.45 -18.32 13.48
C LYS A 154 6.14 -19.39 14.53
N ASN A 155 7.16 -19.85 15.26
CA ASN A 155 7.02 -20.82 16.35
C ASN A 155 6.51 -20.18 17.66
N ASP A 156 6.70 -18.88 17.85
CA ASP A 156 6.37 -18.18 19.09
C ASP A 156 5.04 -17.41 18.99
N PHE A 157 4.73 -16.90 17.79
CA PHE A 157 3.57 -16.05 17.52
C PHE A 157 2.67 -16.65 16.45
N VAL A 158 1.37 -16.37 16.58
CA VAL A 158 0.38 -16.59 15.52
C VAL A 158 0.59 -15.52 14.46
N THR A 159 0.83 -15.96 13.22
CA THR A 159 1.12 -15.10 12.07
C THR A 159 0.33 -15.54 10.84
N GLY A 160 0.23 -14.66 9.85
CA GLY A 160 -0.39 -14.97 8.57
C GLY A 160 -1.90 -15.26 8.64
N THR A 161 -2.61 -14.72 9.63
CA THR A 161 -4.07 -14.83 9.69
C THR A 161 -4.76 -13.79 8.80
N ASP A 162 -4.16 -12.61 8.67
CA ASP A 162 -4.53 -11.52 7.79
C ASP A 162 -3.30 -10.74 7.25
N THR A 163 -3.51 -9.59 6.63
CA THR A 163 -2.44 -8.77 6.03
C THR A 163 -1.67 -7.90 7.04
N GLY A 164 -2.18 -7.77 8.26
CA GLY A 164 -1.59 -7.00 9.34
C GLY A 164 -0.61 -7.81 10.20
N ASP A 165 -0.72 -9.13 10.21
CA ASP A 165 0.16 -10.06 10.95
C ASP A 165 1.01 -10.95 10.01
N LEU A 166 1.22 -10.49 8.77
CA LEU A 166 1.95 -11.23 7.75
C LEU A 166 3.46 -11.08 7.93
N SER A 167 4.14 -12.13 8.37
CA SER A 167 5.59 -12.17 8.51
C SER A 167 6.28 -12.60 7.20
N PRO A 168 7.58 -12.34 7.02
CA PRO A 168 8.34 -12.91 5.90
C PRO A 168 8.30 -14.45 5.84
N GLU A 169 8.18 -15.14 6.98
CA GLU A 169 8.08 -16.61 7.07
C GLU A 169 6.74 -17.18 6.59
N ASP A 170 5.72 -16.33 6.45
CA ASP A 170 4.41 -16.72 5.96
C ASP A 170 4.34 -16.73 4.43
N ILE A 171 5.26 -16.06 3.74
CA ILE A 171 5.27 -16.04 2.27
C ILE A 171 5.75 -17.38 1.73
N GLU A 172 4.87 -18.08 1.02
CA GLU A 172 5.19 -19.40 0.45
C GLU A 172 5.19 -19.38 -1.08
N ILE A 173 4.53 -18.40 -1.68
CA ILE A 173 4.51 -18.18 -3.13
C ILE A 173 4.96 -16.74 -3.40
N ILE A 174 5.86 -16.56 -4.35
CA ILE A 174 6.27 -15.25 -4.86
C ILE A 174 5.99 -15.16 -6.36
N ALA A 175 5.50 -14.00 -6.81
CA ALA A 175 5.16 -13.77 -8.20
C ALA A 175 5.49 -12.33 -8.62
N ALA A 176 5.70 -12.13 -9.93
CA ALA A 176 5.96 -10.81 -10.49
C ALA A 176 5.10 -10.53 -11.72
N MET A 177 4.66 -9.28 -11.82
CA MET A 177 4.02 -8.68 -12.99
C MET A 177 4.72 -7.34 -13.28
N GLY A 178 4.60 -6.81 -14.49
CA GLY A 178 5.18 -5.51 -14.82
C GLY A 178 5.81 -5.41 -16.18
N ASP A 179 6.75 -4.46 -16.27
CA ASP A 179 7.57 -4.12 -17.42
C ASP A 179 8.99 -4.73 -17.34
N SER A 180 9.93 -4.20 -18.13
CA SER A 180 11.32 -4.67 -18.19
C SER A 180 12.07 -4.72 -16.86
N LEU A 181 11.66 -3.93 -15.87
CA LEU A 181 12.29 -3.96 -14.56
C LEU A 181 12.03 -5.30 -13.84
N ALA A 182 10.85 -5.90 -14.05
CA ALA A 182 10.52 -7.22 -13.50
C ALA A 182 11.05 -8.37 -14.36
N THR A 183 11.22 -8.19 -15.66
CA THR A 183 11.79 -9.24 -16.54
C THR A 183 13.31 -9.35 -16.43
N GLY A 184 14.00 -8.32 -15.92
CA GLY A 184 15.47 -8.29 -15.87
C GLY A 184 16.09 -8.07 -17.26
N THR A 185 15.42 -7.34 -18.13
CA THR A 185 15.91 -7.08 -19.50
C THR A 185 17.21 -6.29 -19.46
N GLY A 186 18.22 -6.82 -20.16
CA GLY A 186 19.54 -6.19 -20.24
C GLY A 186 20.48 -6.49 -19.06
N LEU A 187 20.05 -7.31 -18.10
CA LEU A 187 20.95 -7.79 -17.04
C LEU A 187 21.98 -8.79 -17.57
N TRP A 188 21.72 -9.44 -18.71
CA TRP A 188 22.75 -10.17 -19.43
C TRP A 188 23.62 -9.18 -20.22
N PRO A 189 24.95 -9.17 -20.05
CA PRO A 189 25.82 -8.21 -20.71
C PRO A 189 25.59 -8.14 -22.22
N GLU A 190 25.49 -6.92 -22.75
CA GLU A 190 25.42 -6.61 -24.18
C GLU A 190 24.23 -7.21 -24.96
N ARG A 191 23.22 -7.76 -24.27
CA ARG A 191 22.07 -8.42 -24.91
C ARG A 191 20.75 -7.93 -24.33
N ASP A 192 19.74 -7.85 -25.19
CA ASP A 192 18.36 -7.49 -24.82
C ASP A 192 17.56 -8.70 -24.35
N ILE A 193 18.21 -9.59 -23.61
CA ILE A 193 17.60 -10.82 -23.11
C ILE A 193 16.93 -10.54 -21.77
N GLU A 194 15.74 -11.09 -21.56
CA GLU A 194 15.04 -11.08 -20.28
C GLU A 194 15.71 -12.07 -19.32
N PHE A 195 16.59 -11.59 -18.45
CA PHE A 195 17.29 -12.41 -17.47
C PHE A 195 16.52 -12.44 -16.14
N ARG A 196 15.39 -13.15 -16.15
CA ARG A 196 14.43 -13.17 -15.04
C ARG A 196 15.00 -13.74 -13.75
N GLY A 197 15.94 -14.69 -13.85
CA GLY A 197 16.66 -15.24 -12.70
C GLY A 197 17.59 -14.25 -11.99
N ALA A 198 17.94 -13.13 -12.64
CA ALA A 198 18.69 -12.03 -12.05
C ALA A 198 17.80 -10.82 -11.67
N ALA A 199 16.50 -10.85 -11.96
CA ALA A 199 15.60 -9.72 -11.76
C ALA A 199 15.31 -9.48 -10.28
N PHE A 200 15.22 -8.21 -9.88
CA PHE A 200 15.14 -7.80 -8.48
C PHE A 200 13.87 -8.30 -7.74
N PRO A 201 12.69 -8.42 -8.39
CA PRO A 201 11.49 -8.83 -7.69
C PRO A 201 11.52 -10.30 -7.27
N ILE A 202 11.87 -11.21 -8.18
CA ILE A 202 11.71 -12.66 -7.92
C ILE A 202 12.81 -13.56 -8.51
N GLY A 203 13.96 -13.02 -8.94
CA GLY A 203 15.07 -13.82 -9.47
C GLY A 203 15.76 -14.65 -8.38
N GLY A 204 16.20 -15.87 -8.69
CA GLY A 204 16.83 -16.78 -7.73
C GLY A 204 18.04 -17.55 -8.26
N ASP A 205 18.74 -17.04 -9.28
CA ASP A 205 19.89 -17.77 -9.88
C ASP A 205 21.15 -17.84 -9.00
N ALA A 206 21.18 -17.13 -7.88
CA ALA A 206 22.22 -17.25 -6.87
C ALA A 206 21.62 -17.06 -5.46
N THR A 207 22.43 -17.21 -4.41
CA THR A 207 22.04 -16.83 -3.04
C THR A 207 22.20 -15.33 -2.84
N ILE A 208 21.78 -14.79 -1.68
CA ILE A 208 21.98 -13.38 -1.32
C ILE A 208 23.46 -12.95 -1.29
N ASP A 209 24.42 -13.88 -1.26
CA ASP A 209 25.85 -13.55 -1.33
C ASP A 209 26.28 -13.13 -2.74
N GLY A 210 25.65 -13.68 -3.79
CA GLY A 210 25.98 -13.38 -5.18
C GLY A 210 24.97 -12.47 -5.87
N LEU A 211 23.69 -12.60 -5.53
CA LEU A 211 22.60 -11.84 -6.13
C LEU A 211 21.55 -11.52 -5.06
N VAL A 212 21.41 -10.24 -4.75
CA VAL A 212 20.37 -9.81 -3.81
C VAL A 212 19.09 -9.48 -4.58
N THR A 213 18.08 -10.34 -4.41
CA THR A 213 16.69 -10.16 -4.88
C THR A 213 15.74 -10.31 -3.70
N ILE A 214 14.47 -9.91 -3.86
CA ILE A 214 13.47 -10.14 -2.80
C ILE A 214 13.26 -11.64 -2.56
N ALA A 215 13.25 -12.46 -3.63
CA ALA A 215 13.15 -13.92 -3.50
C ALA A 215 14.30 -14.51 -2.68
N ASN A 216 15.54 -14.08 -2.94
CA ASN A 216 16.70 -14.59 -2.22
C ASN A 216 16.71 -14.17 -0.74
N ILE A 217 16.26 -12.95 -0.42
CA ILE A 217 16.08 -12.55 0.98
C ILE A 217 15.01 -13.41 1.66
N LEU A 218 13.87 -13.64 0.98
CA LEU A 218 12.79 -14.48 1.52
C LEU A 218 13.22 -15.94 1.71
N HIS A 219 14.14 -16.46 0.89
CA HIS A 219 14.70 -17.80 1.06
C HIS A 219 15.40 -18.01 2.42
N GLU A 220 15.96 -16.95 3.02
CA GLU A 220 16.55 -17.06 4.36
C GLU A 220 15.47 -17.23 5.47
N PHE A 221 14.24 -16.79 5.21
CA PHE A 221 13.09 -17.00 6.09
C PHE A 221 12.38 -18.33 5.78
N ASN A 222 12.12 -18.63 4.51
CA ASN A 222 11.42 -19.82 4.02
C ASN A 222 12.16 -20.47 2.84
N ASP A 223 12.76 -21.65 3.09
CA ASP A 223 13.52 -22.41 2.10
C ASP A 223 12.64 -23.06 1.00
N LYS A 224 11.32 -23.16 1.20
CA LYS A 224 10.35 -23.78 0.29
C LYS A 224 9.54 -22.77 -0.52
N LEU A 225 10.14 -21.62 -0.84
CA LEU A 225 9.50 -20.57 -1.64
C LEU A 225 9.22 -21.06 -3.07
N ILE A 226 7.97 -20.91 -3.53
CA ILE A 226 7.51 -21.31 -4.87
C ILE A 226 7.36 -20.06 -5.74
N GLY A 227 7.60 -20.17 -7.05
CA GLY A 227 7.37 -19.08 -8.00
C GLY A 227 8.61 -18.28 -8.39
N VAL A 228 9.75 -18.57 -7.75
CA VAL A 228 11.06 -17.98 -8.02
C VAL A 228 11.44 -18.17 -9.49
N SER A 229 11.99 -17.12 -10.11
CA SER A 229 12.47 -17.16 -11.49
C SER A 229 13.90 -17.65 -11.57
N HIS A 230 14.17 -18.48 -12.57
CA HIS A 230 15.50 -18.97 -12.88
C HIS A 230 15.79 -18.86 -14.37
N GLY A 231 17.04 -18.55 -14.69
CA GLY A 231 17.53 -18.44 -16.05
C GLY A 231 16.91 -17.27 -16.83
N MET A 232 16.90 -17.43 -18.15
CA MET A 232 16.53 -16.39 -19.11
C MET A 232 15.35 -16.81 -19.97
N GLY A 233 14.62 -15.84 -20.52
CA GLY A 233 13.58 -16.06 -21.51
C GLY A 233 12.29 -15.29 -21.24
N THR A 234 11.40 -15.32 -22.23
CA THR A 234 10.07 -14.71 -22.16
C THR A 234 9.14 -15.48 -21.23
N LYS A 235 8.02 -14.86 -20.83
CA LYS A 235 7.01 -15.51 -19.99
C LYS A 235 6.56 -16.86 -20.55
N PHE A 236 6.53 -17.04 -21.88
CA PHE A 236 6.09 -18.28 -22.53
C PHE A 236 7.15 -19.38 -22.55
N GLN A 237 8.42 -19.03 -22.33
CA GLN A 237 9.54 -19.97 -22.23
C GLN A 237 9.75 -20.42 -20.78
N LEU A 238 9.28 -19.65 -19.80
CA LEU A 238 9.36 -20.04 -18.39
C LEU A 238 8.41 -21.21 -18.08
N PRO A 239 8.86 -22.19 -17.27
CA PRO A 239 7.97 -23.19 -16.69
C PRO A 239 6.82 -22.56 -15.88
N TYR A 240 5.67 -23.22 -15.86
CA TYR A 240 4.46 -22.69 -15.17
C TYR A 240 4.64 -22.49 -13.66
N HIS A 241 5.60 -23.18 -13.03
CA HIS A 241 5.94 -22.99 -11.62
C HIS A 241 6.79 -21.75 -11.34
N GLN A 242 7.32 -21.08 -12.37
CA GLN A 242 7.97 -19.78 -12.23
C GLN A 242 6.96 -18.68 -12.57
N LEU A 243 6.69 -17.80 -11.60
CA LEU A 243 5.52 -16.92 -11.60
C LEU A 243 5.85 -15.47 -11.97
N ASN A 244 6.89 -15.27 -12.78
CA ASN A 244 7.18 -13.99 -13.40
C ASN A 244 6.46 -13.90 -14.76
N VAL A 245 5.32 -13.22 -14.77
CA VAL A 245 4.51 -13.00 -15.98
C VAL A 245 4.68 -11.60 -16.56
N ALA A 246 5.64 -10.82 -16.04
CA ALA A 246 5.99 -9.51 -16.56
C ALA A 246 6.44 -9.59 -18.03
N GLU A 247 6.35 -8.47 -18.76
CA GLU A 247 6.72 -8.40 -20.18
C GLU A 247 7.50 -7.12 -20.46
N SER A 248 8.63 -7.24 -21.15
CA SER A 248 9.34 -6.07 -21.64
C SER A 248 8.42 -5.24 -22.53
N GLY A 249 8.38 -3.93 -22.30
CA GLY A 249 7.54 -3.01 -23.04
C GLY A 249 6.11 -2.88 -22.55
N ALA A 250 5.73 -3.58 -21.48
CA ALA A 250 4.40 -3.42 -20.88
C ALA A 250 4.16 -2.00 -20.36
N SER A 251 2.92 -1.54 -20.50
CA SER A 251 2.38 -0.34 -19.85
C SER A 251 1.30 -0.74 -18.84
N SER A 252 0.81 0.23 -18.07
CA SER A 252 -0.34 0.05 -17.17
C SER A 252 -1.52 -0.69 -17.83
N SER A 253 -1.83 -0.39 -19.10
CA SER A 253 -2.87 -1.06 -19.91
C SER A 253 -2.65 -2.56 -20.17
N SER A 254 -1.42 -3.07 -20.04
CA SER A 254 -1.09 -4.49 -20.25
C SER A 254 -1.38 -5.36 -19.01
N LEU A 255 -1.45 -4.74 -17.82
CA LEU A 255 -1.52 -5.46 -16.55
C LEU A 255 -2.75 -6.39 -16.38
N PRO A 256 -3.96 -6.07 -16.88
CA PRO A 256 -5.07 -7.01 -16.80
C PRO A 256 -4.79 -8.37 -17.47
N SER A 257 -4.05 -8.36 -18.59
CA SER A 257 -3.67 -9.61 -19.28
C SER A 257 -2.65 -10.42 -18.49
N GLN A 258 -1.68 -9.75 -17.86
CA GLN A 258 -0.70 -10.39 -16.99
C GLN A 258 -1.38 -10.94 -15.72
N ALA A 259 -2.33 -10.22 -15.12
CA ALA A 259 -3.09 -10.69 -13.97
C ALA A 259 -3.86 -11.98 -14.28
N LYS A 260 -4.53 -12.03 -15.45
CA LYS A 260 -5.23 -13.22 -15.94
C LYS A 260 -4.27 -14.40 -16.13
N GLU A 261 -3.10 -14.16 -16.72
CA GLU A 261 -2.07 -15.19 -16.91
C GLU A 261 -1.48 -15.69 -15.57
N LEU A 262 -1.22 -14.79 -14.61
CA LEU A 262 -0.74 -15.19 -13.28
C LEU A 262 -1.74 -16.08 -12.55
N VAL A 263 -3.02 -15.68 -12.51
CA VAL A 263 -4.09 -16.46 -11.89
C VAL A 263 -4.23 -17.83 -12.57
N LYS A 264 -4.10 -17.88 -13.91
CA LYS A 264 -4.10 -19.13 -14.67
C LYS A 264 -2.93 -20.04 -14.28
N ARG A 265 -1.70 -19.50 -14.16
CA ARG A 265 -0.52 -20.29 -13.74
C ARG A 265 -0.65 -20.81 -12.32
N LEU A 266 -1.09 -19.97 -11.38
CA LEU A 266 -1.34 -20.37 -9.99
C LEU A 266 -2.32 -21.55 -9.93
N LYS A 267 -3.44 -21.46 -10.65
CA LYS A 267 -4.44 -22.54 -10.72
C LYS A 267 -3.93 -23.84 -11.37
N ALA A 268 -2.84 -23.77 -12.14
CA ALA A 268 -2.22 -24.94 -12.76
C ALA A 268 -1.23 -25.67 -11.83
N LEU A 269 -0.84 -25.09 -10.70
CA LEU A 269 0.06 -25.70 -9.72
C LEU A 269 -0.65 -26.79 -8.91
N ARG A 270 -0.72 -28.00 -9.44
CA ARG A 270 -1.45 -29.13 -8.82
C ARG A 270 -0.90 -29.57 -7.46
N GLU A 271 0.39 -29.39 -7.22
CA GLU A 271 1.08 -29.85 -6.00
C GLU A 271 1.01 -28.84 -4.84
N VAL A 272 0.32 -27.71 -5.05
CA VAL A 272 0.32 -26.58 -4.12
C VAL A 272 -1.12 -26.20 -3.80
N ASP A 273 -1.48 -26.23 -2.52
CA ASP A 273 -2.76 -25.66 -2.08
C ASP A 273 -2.71 -24.13 -2.09
N ILE A 274 -2.91 -23.55 -3.28
CA ILE A 274 -2.87 -22.11 -3.52
C ILE A 274 -3.88 -21.31 -2.67
N ASN A 275 -4.92 -21.96 -2.14
CA ASN A 275 -5.96 -21.28 -1.38
C ASN A 275 -5.53 -21.00 0.07
N ASN A 276 -4.61 -21.81 0.59
CA ASN A 276 -4.14 -21.72 1.96
C ASN A 276 -2.75 -21.12 2.09
N LYS A 277 -2.04 -20.89 0.99
CA LYS A 277 -0.70 -20.29 0.97
C LYS A 277 -0.72 -18.80 0.65
N TRP A 278 0.09 -18.02 1.34
CA TRP A 278 0.26 -16.60 1.05
C TRP A 278 1.11 -16.38 -0.20
N THR A 279 0.57 -15.57 -1.11
CA THR A 279 1.25 -15.14 -2.33
C THR A 279 1.69 -13.68 -2.20
N LEU A 280 3.00 -13.41 -2.27
CA LEU A 280 3.53 -12.07 -2.48
C LEU A 280 3.59 -11.77 -3.98
N VAL A 281 2.83 -10.79 -4.45
CA VAL A 281 2.84 -10.35 -5.85
C VAL A 281 3.49 -8.98 -5.94
N ILE A 282 4.65 -8.89 -6.60
CA ILE A 282 5.36 -7.63 -6.82
C ILE A 282 5.05 -7.16 -8.25
N ILE A 283 4.41 -6.01 -8.38
CA ILE A 283 4.04 -5.41 -9.67
C ILE A 283 4.94 -4.20 -9.88
N THR A 284 5.77 -4.19 -10.92
CA THR A 284 6.61 -3.02 -11.26
C THR A 284 6.18 -2.46 -12.60
N ILE A 285 5.54 -1.30 -12.61
CA ILE A 285 4.99 -0.72 -13.84
C ILE A 285 5.28 0.76 -13.95
N GLY A 286 5.48 1.19 -15.19
CA GLY A 286 5.44 2.59 -15.56
C GLY A 286 6.78 3.18 -15.95
N THR A 287 7.91 2.51 -15.66
CA THR A 287 9.23 3.03 -16.03
C THR A 287 9.36 3.13 -17.55
N GLU A 288 8.95 2.10 -18.27
CA GLU A 288 8.94 2.16 -19.73
C GLU A 288 7.85 3.08 -20.29
N GLU A 289 6.69 3.12 -19.64
CA GLU A 289 5.54 3.93 -20.05
C GLU A 289 5.87 5.43 -20.00
N ILE A 290 6.40 5.91 -18.87
CA ILE A 290 6.82 7.32 -18.76
C ILE A 290 7.93 7.63 -19.75
N CYS A 291 8.83 6.68 -20.01
CA CYS A 291 9.97 6.91 -20.90
C CYS A 291 9.60 6.94 -22.38
N LYS A 292 8.56 6.21 -22.79
CA LYS A 292 8.06 6.14 -24.17
C LYS A 292 7.06 7.25 -24.49
N VAL A 293 6.09 7.49 -23.60
CA VAL A 293 4.93 8.35 -23.92
C VAL A 293 4.69 9.52 -22.97
N CYS A 294 5.37 9.60 -21.82
CA CYS A 294 5.17 10.64 -20.79
C CYS A 294 3.70 10.82 -20.33
N GLN A 295 2.97 9.72 -20.15
CA GLN A 295 1.57 9.78 -19.75
C GLN A 295 1.37 9.29 -18.32
N ALA A 296 0.28 9.78 -17.72
CA ALA A 296 -0.26 9.23 -16.48
C ALA A 296 -0.65 7.76 -16.70
N PRO A 297 -0.67 6.93 -15.66
CA PRO A 297 -1.04 5.53 -15.82
C PRO A 297 -2.52 5.38 -16.19
N ASP A 298 -2.83 4.32 -16.94
CA ASP A 298 -4.19 3.84 -17.15
C ASP A 298 -4.75 3.30 -15.81
N TYR A 299 -5.48 4.18 -15.12
CA TYR A 299 -6.08 3.87 -13.83
C TYR A 299 -7.10 2.73 -13.93
N ASP A 300 -7.87 2.64 -15.00
CA ASP A 300 -8.93 1.65 -15.15
C ASP A 300 -8.32 0.26 -15.37
N ALA A 301 -7.25 0.16 -16.17
CA ALA A 301 -6.51 -1.09 -16.33
C ALA A 301 -5.79 -1.51 -15.04
N LEU A 302 -5.21 -0.56 -14.29
CA LEU A 302 -4.64 -0.85 -12.98
C LEU A 302 -5.70 -1.40 -12.02
N LEU A 303 -6.88 -0.78 -11.97
CA LEU A 303 -7.99 -1.23 -11.15
C LEU A 303 -8.49 -2.62 -11.58
N GLU A 304 -8.71 -2.85 -12.88
CA GLU A 304 -9.13 -4.16 -13.40
C GLU A 304 -8.11 -5.25 -13.01
N SER A 305 -6.81 -4.99 -13.20
CA SER A 305 -5.75 -5.94 -12.86
C SER A 305 -5.77 -6.34 -11.38
N LEU A 306 -5.93 -5.37 -10.47
CA LEU A 306 -5.98 -5.61 -9.04
C LEU A 306 -7.28 -6.33 -8.63
N LEU A 307 -8.41 -6.04 -9.30
CA LEU A 307 -9.66 -6.77 -9.08
C LEU A 307 -9.55 -8.24 -9.52
N ILE A 308 -8.89 -8.52 -10.64
CA ILE A 308 -8.60 -9.88 -11.10
C ILE A 308 -7.75 -10.64 -10.08
N LEU A 309 -6.70 -10.02 -9.54
CA LEU A 309 -5.87 -10.64 -8.49
C LEU A 309 -6.67 -10.86 -7.19
N ASN A 310 -7.47 -9.86 -6.81
CA ASN A 310 -8.32 -9.90 -5.62
C ASN A 310 -9.39 -11.00 -5.70
N GLU A 311 -9.92 -11.29 -6.89
CA GLU A 311 -10.85 -12.41 -7.09
C GLU A 311 -10.11 -13.75 -7.22
N GLY A 312 -8.98 -13.76 -7.94
CA GLY A 312 -8.27 -14.97 -8.34
C GLY A 312 -7.34 -15.59 -7.30
N ILE A 313 -6.93 -14.84 -6.27
CA ILE A 313 -5.97 -15.28 -5.25
C ILE A 313 -6.56 -15.12 -3.84
N GLN A 314 -6.63 -16.21 -3.08
CA GLN A 314 -7.33 -16.22 -1.80
C GLN A 314 -6.57 -15.48 -0.68
N LYS A 315 -5.24 -15.65 -0.65
CA LYS A 315 -4.29 -15.04 0.29
C LYS A 315 -3.20 -14.32 -0.50
N ALA A 316 -3.29 -13.00 -0.59
CA ALA A 316 -2.34 -12.21 -1.36
C ALA A 316 -1.88 -10.96 -0.61
N PHE A 317 -0.59 -10.68 -0.69
CA PHE A 317 -0.05 -9.36 -0.43
C PHE A 317 0.51 -8.82 -1.74
N VAL A 318 -0.15 -7.80 -2.28
CA VAL A 318 0.21 -7.17 -3.55
C VAL A 318 0.97 -5.89 -3.27
N VAL A 319 2.19 -5.81 -3.80
CA VAL A 319 3.03 -4.61 -3.75
C VAL A 319 3.07 -4.01 -5.15
N LEU A 320 2.36 -2.91 -5.34
CA LEU A 320 2.31 -2.18 -6.60
C LEU A 320 3.33 -1.04 -6.58
N LEU A 321 4.34 -1.13 -7.43
CA LEU A 321 5.45 -0.19 -7.56
C LEU A 321 5.32 0.60 -8.86
N GLY A 322 5.32 1.92 -8.72
CA GLY A 322 5.36 2.84 -9.85
C GLY A 322 6.76 2.97 -10.46
N PRO A 323 6.97 3.98 -11.31
CA PRO A 323 8.21 4.17 -12.04
C PRO A 323 9.41 4.43 -11.12
N ILE A 324 10.61 4.10 -11.61
CA ILE A 324 11.84 4.39 -10.89
C ILE A 324 12.15 5.89 -10.89
N HIS A 325 12.64 6.37 -9.75
CA HIS A 325 13.24 7.69 -9.58
C HIS A 325 14.68 7.51 -9.11
N VAL A 326 15.62 7.54 -10.04
CA VAL A 326 17.04 7.45 -9.72
C VAL A 326 17.64 8.84 -9.71
N SER A 327 18.28 9.24 -8.62
CA SER A 327 18.83 10.59 -8.46
C SER A 327 20.17 10.58 -7.74
N SER A 328 20.92 11.67 -7.89
CA SER A 328 22.12 11.86 -7.09
C SER A 328 21.75 12.18 -5.64
N SER A 329 22.55 11.70 -4.69
CA SER A 329 22.44 12.09 -3.28
C SER A 329 22.52 13.61 -3.09
N TYR A 330 23.23 14.33 -3.96
CA TYR A 330 23.38 15.79 -3.95
C TYR A 330 22.22 16.54 -4.64
N HIS A 331 21.57 15.91 -5.63
CA HIS A 331 20.49 16.50 -6.43
C HIS A 331 19.32 15.53 -6.55
N ARG A 332 18.57 15.39 -5.44
CA ARG A 332 17.48 14.40 -5.31
C ARG A 332 16.24 14.71 -6.15
N GLU A 333 16.03 15.96 -6.53
CA GLU A 333 14.88 16.38 -7.34
C GLU A 333 15.02 15.96 -8.82
N THR A 334 16.24 15.75 -9.31
CA THR A 334 16.50 15.46 -10.72
C THR A 334 16.56 13.95 -10.96
N ASN A 335 15.55 13.43 -11.67
CA ASN A 335 15.53 12.03 -12.08
C ASN A 335 16.48 11.80 -13.28
N LEU A 336 17.43 10.88 -13.16
CA LEU A 336 18.38 10.48 -14.20
C LEU A 336 17.71 9.85 -15.43
N LEU A 337 16.44 9.44 -15.33
CA LEU A 337 15.65 9.05 -16.50
C LEU A 337 15.48 10.21 -17.48
N LYS A 338 15.53 11.49 -17.03
CA LYS A 338 15.32 12.65 -17.89
C LYS A 338 16.26 12.69 -19.09
N SER A 339 17.54 12.36 -18.88
CA SER A 339 18.55 12.34 -19.94
C SER A 339 18.57 11.04 -20.76
N ARG A 340 17.86 9.99 -20.32
CA ARG A 340 17.87 8.66 -20.94
C ARG A 340 16.61 8.34 -21.73
N CYS A 341 15.48 8.93 -21.37
CA CYS A 341 14.19 8.64 -21.96
C CYS A 341 13.87 9.59 -23.10
N ALA A 342 13.51 9.03 -24.26
CA ALA A 342 13.22 9.80 -25.47
C ALA A 342 12.15 10.87 -25.20
N CYS A 343 11.08 10.50 -24.49
CA CYS A 343 10.01 11.43 -24.17
C CYS A 343 10.42 12.51 -23.15
N PHE A 344 11.27 12.19 -22.17
CA PHE A 344 11.63 13.14 -21.10
C PHE A 344 12.58 14.24 -21.55
N LYS A 345 13.45 13.96 -22.52
CA LYS A 345 14.49 14.91 -22.98
C LYS A 345 13.90 16.27 -23.42
N GLU A 346 12.70 16.25 -23.97
CA GLU A 346 12.03 17.44 -24.53
C GLU A 346 11.08 18.14 -23.54
N LYS A 347 10.88 17.57 -22.34
CA LYS A 347 9.90 18.07 -21.37
C LYS A 347 10.56 18.96 -20.30
N SER A 348 9.81 19.96 -19.84
CA SER A 348 10.22 20.82 -18.74
C SER A 348 10.20 20.07 -17.40
N ASP A 349 10.97 20.54 -16.42
CA ASP A 349 10.92 19.97 -15.07
C ASP A 349 9.54 20.12 -14.41
N GLU A 350 8.79 21.17 -14.76
CA GLU A 350 7.42 21.35 -14.27
C GLU A 350 6.46 20.30 -14.83
N PHE A 351 6.57 19.97 -16.13
CA PHE A 351 5.81 18.88 -16.71
C PHE A 351 6.12 17.55 -16.03
N MET A 352 7.40 17.30 -15.72
CA MET A 352 7.83 16.10 -15.01
C MET A 352 7.25 16.01 -13.59
N LYS A 353 7.21 17.13 -12.87
CA LYS A 353 6.58 17.22 -11.55
C LYS A 353 5.09 16.93 -11.61
N GLU A 354 4.40 17.47 -12.61
CA GLU A 354 2.96 17.23 -12.79
C GLU A 354 2.65 15.78 -13.16
N LEU A 355 3.45 15.19 -14.06
CA LEU A 355 3.34 13.78 -14.39
C LEU A 355 3.50 12.89 -13.14
N ASN A 356 4.51 13.17 -12.32
CA ASN A 356 4.72 12.45 -11.05
C ASN A 356 3.53 12.61 -10.10
N ARG A 357 2.88 13.78 -10.04
CA ARG A 357 1.67 13.99 -9.22
C ARG A 357 0.51 13.12 -9.70
N GLU A 358 0.30 13.00 -11.01
CA GLU A 358 -0.76 12.15 -11.56
C GLU A 358 -0.51 10.66 -11.26
N TRP A 359 0.73 10.19 -11.33
CA TRP A 359 1.12 8.84 -10.87
C TRP A 359 0.84 8.63 -9.37
N ILE A 360 1.24 9.59 -8.52
CA ILE A 360 0.97 9.54 -7.07
C ILE A 360 -0.54 9.46 -6.81
N LYS A 361 -1.32 10.33 -7.46
CA LYS A 361 -2.76 10.42 -7.30
C LYS A 361 -3.46 9.11 -7.69
N ALA A 362 -3.07 8.50 -8.81
CA ALA A 362 -3.60 7.22 -9.24
C ALA A 362 -3.34 6.12 -8.20
N PHE A 363 -2.12 6.02 -7.69
CA PHE A 363 -1.71 4.99 -6.72
C PHE A 363 -2.40 5.17 -5.36
N VAL A 364 -2.48 6.40 -4.86
CA VAL A 364 -3.21 6.72 -3.62
C VAL A 364 -4.69 6.37 -3.76
N ARG A 365 -5.28 6.66 -4.93
CA ARG A 365 -6.69 6.33 -5.22
C ARG A 365 -6.92 4.81 -5.25
N LEU A 366 -6.01 4.04 -5.86
CA LEU A 366 -6.07 2.57 -5.86
C LEU A 366 -5.95 2.00 -4.44
N GLN A 367 -4.97 2.46 -3.65
CA GLN A 367 -4.83 1.98 -2.27
C GLN A 367 -6.08 2.27 -1.45
N THR A 368 -6.61 3.49 -1.55
CA THR A 368 -7.84 3.89 -0.85
C THR A 368 -9.04 3.03 -1.28
N HIS A 369 -9.14 2.67 -2.57
CA HIS A 369 -10.21 1.80 -3.07
C HIS A 369 -10.21 0.43 -2.39
N PHE A 370 -9.04 -0.23 -2.27
CA PHE A 370 -8.92 -1.54 -1.63
C PHE A 370 -9.04 -1.50 -0.09
N GLU A 371 -8.98 -0.31 0.52
CA GLU A 371 -9.24 -0.11 1.93
C GLU A 371 -10.73 0.12 2.27
N GLN A 372 -11.60 0.30 1.25
CA GLN A 372 -13.04 0.51 1.46
C GLN A 372 -13.70 -0.74 2.07
N PRO A 373 -14.61 -0.60 3.07
CA PRO A 373 -15.15 -1.74 3.82
C PRO A 373 -15.83 -2.85 3.00
N TYR A 374 -16.36 -2.52 1.82
CA TYR A 374 -17.05 -3.47 0.94
C TYR A 374 -16.12 -4.15 -0.09
N ILE A 375 -14.91 -3.62 -0.30
CA ILE A 375 -13.87 -4.24 -1.17
C ILE A 375 -12.83 -4.97 -0.31
N LYS A 376 -12.48 -4.37 0.83
CA LYS A 376 -11.42 -4.85 1.72
C LYS A 376 -11.68 -6.29 2.17
N ARG A 377 -10.71 -7.16 1.90
CA ARG A 377 -10.63 -8.52 2.45
C ARG A 377 -9.52 -8.59 3.49
N ARG A 378 -9.69 -9.43 4.52
CA ARG A 378 -8.62 -9.64 5.53
C ARG A 378 -7.35 -10.22 4.91
N ARG A 379 -7.53 -11.20 4.00
CA ARG A 379 -6.45 -11.96 3.37
C ARG A 379 -6.01 -11.41 2.00
N PHE A 380 -6.39 -10.19 1.67
CA PHE A 380 -5.88 -9.49 0.48
C PHE A 380 -5.45 -8.09 0.86
N GLY A 381 -4.17 -7.78 0.66
CA GLY A 381 -3.58 -6.50 1.03
C GLY A 381 -2.93 -5.86 -0.18
N LEU A 382 -3.18 -4.56 -0.38
CA LEU A 382 -2.50 -3.75 -1.39
C LEU A 382 -1.60 -2.72 -0.71
N LEU A 383 -0.33 -2.71 -1.06
CA LEU A 383 0.59 -1.62 -0.76
C LEU A 383 0.96 -0.95 -2.09
N ALA A 384 0.45 0.26 -2.32
CA ALA A 384 0.76 1.03 -3.52
C ALA A 384 1.87 2.04 -3.22
N LEU A 385 3.05 1.84 -3.81
CA LEU A 385 4.18 2.75 -3.72
C LEU A 385 4.32 3.47 -5.07
N PRO A 386 4.00 4.78 -5.14
CA PRO A 386 3.86 5.50 -6.41
C PRO A 386 5.17 5.67 -7.19
N MET A 387 6.30 5.40 -6.56
CA MET A 387 7.62 5.48 -7.16
C MET A 387 8.61 4.61 -6.39
N LEU A 388 9.61 4.10 -7.11
CA LEU A 388 10.75 3.40 -6.54
C LEU A 388 11.95 4.36 -6.54
N THR A 389 12.28 4.92 -5.38
CA THR A 389 13.26 6.01 -5.27
C THR A 389 14.65 5.51 -4.90
N ILE A 390 15.61 5.64 -5.80
CA ILE A 390 17.01 5.26 -5.58
C ILE A 390 17.89 6.51 -5.56
N THR A 391 18.59 6.74 -4.46
CA THR A 391 19.57 7.82 -4.29
C THR A 391 20.97 7.25 -4.14
N SER A 392 21.93 7.73 -4.93
CA SER A 392 23.32 7.29 -4.87
C SER A 392 24.30 8.45 -5.07
N ARG A 393 25.53 8.34 -4.56
CA ARG A 393 26.65 9.24 -4.91
C ARG A 393 27.03 9.09 -6.39
N TYR A 394 26.91 7.87 -6.93
CA TYR A 394 27.26 7.51 -8.31
C TYR A 394 26.04 6.95 -9.07
N PRO A 395 24.94 7.72 -9.22
CA PRO A 395 23.67 7.19 -9.74
C PRO A 395 23.75 6.74 -11.20
N HIS A 396 24.74 7.21 -11.97
CA HIS A 396 24.95 6.81 -13.36
C HIS A 396 25.38 5.36 -13.50
N SER A 397 26.13 4.82 -12.53
CA SER A 397 26.63 3.44 -12.54
C SER A 397 25.53 2.40 -12.27
N LEU A 398 24.30 2.84 -11.99
CA LEU A 398 23.15 1.97 -11.72
C LEU A 398 22.35 1.63 -12.98
N PHE A 399 22.69 2.24 -14.12
CA PHE A 399 22.02 2.04 -15.39
C PHE A 399 22.91 1.28 -16.37
N ILE A 400 22.27 0.54 -17.27
CA ILE A 400 22.94 0.09 -18.49
C ILE A 400 23.30 1.33 -19.32
N PRO A 401 24.54 1.45 -19.84
CA PRO A 401 24.99 2.64 -20.57
C PRO A 401 24.01 3.08 -21.66
N LYS A 402 23.61 4.35 -21.64
CA LYS A 402 22.67 5.00 -22.60
C LYS A 402 21.25 4.40 -22.66
N ARG A 403 20.87 3.50 -21.74
CA ARG A 403 19.53 2.90 -21.71
C ARG A 403 18.79 3.27 -20.42
N PRO A 404 17.45 3.41 -20.45
CA PRO A 404 16.64 3.67 -19.27
C PRO A 404 16.34 2.37 -18.49
N LEU A 405 17.32 1.47 -18.39
CA LEU A 405 17.22 0.16 -17.73
C LEU A 405 18.27 0.06 -16.63
N LEU A 406 17.89 -0.43 -15.46
CA LEU A 406 18.84 -0.67 -14.37
C LEU A 406 19.76 -1.85 -14.73
N ASN A 407 21.02 -1.76 -14.35
CA ASN A 407 21.95 -2.90 -14.42
C ASN A 407 21.86 -3.75 -13.14
N ARG A 408 22.73 -4.75 -12.99
CA ARG A 408 22.75 -5.62 -11.80
C ARG A 408 22.87 -4.85 -10.48
N LYS A 409 23.77 -3.84 -10.42
CA LYS A 409 23.92 -2.96 -9.25
C LYS A 409 22.65 -2.14 -8.96
N GLY A 410 22.03 -1.59 -10.00
CA GLY A 410 20.74 -0.90 -9.88
C GLY A 410 19.61 -1.79 -9.38
N HIS A 411 19.55 -3.04 -9.84
CA HIS A 411 18.61 -4.05 -9.34
C HIS A 411 18.84 -4.37 -7.85
N THR A 412 20.08 -4.54 -7.42
CA THR A 412 20.41 -4.71 -5.99
C THR A 412 19.93 -3.55 -5.13
N TYR A 413 20.08 -2.31 -5.61
CA TYR A 413 19.59 -1.12 -4.89
C TYR A 413 18.06 -1.05 -4.87
N ALA A 414 17.40 -1.46 -5.96
CA ALA A 414 15.95 -1.57 -6.01
C ALA A 414 15.43 -2.60 -4.99
N THR A 415 16.09 -3.75 -4.87
CA THR A 415 15.80 -4.76 -3.85
C THR A 415 15.99 -4.20 -2.44
N LYS A 416 17.12 -3.54 -2.15
CA LYS A 416 17.39 -2.95 -0.83
C LYS A 416 16.34 -1.91 -0.45
N TRP A 417 16.05 -0.99 -1.37
CA TRP A 417 15.01 0.02 -1.17
C TRP A 417 13.66 -0.61 -0.83
N LEU A 418 13.23 -1.58 -1.65
CA LEU A 418 11.94 -2.21 -1.45
C LEU A 418 11.89 -3.01 -0.15
N TRP A 419 12.91 -3.81 0.13
CA TRP A 419 12.97 -4.62 1.35
C TRP A 419 12.89 -3.75 2.60
N ASN A 420 13.76 -2.75 2.71
CA ASN A 420 13.78 -1.85 3.87
C ASN A 420 12.47 -1.07 3.98
N ARG A 421 11.86 -0.68 2.85
CA ARG A 421 10.54 -0.05 2.81
C ARG A 421 9.43 -0.97 3.33
N LEU A 422 9.49 -2.26 3.02
CA LEU A 422 8.54 -3.25 3.52
C LEU A 422 8.71 -3.52 5.02
N MET A 423 9.91 -3.38 5.59
CA MET A 423 10.16 -3.56 7.03
C MET A 423 9.82 -2.33 7.88
N THR A 424 10.11 -1.14 7.37
CA THR A 424 9.98 0.11 8.13
C THR A 424 8.71 0.90 7.79
N GLY A 425 8.12 0.67 6.62
CA GLY A 425 6.94 1.39 6.17
C GLY A 425 7.24 2.86 5.84
N PRO A 426 6.28 3.79 6.05
CA PRO A 426 6.39 5.19 5.63
C PRO A 426 7.59 5.95 6.19
N THR A 427 8.10 5.53 7.34
CA THR A 427 9.22 6.16 8.05
C THR A 427 10.59 5.88 7.44
N TYR A 428 10.68 4.99 6.45
CA TYR A 428 11.94 4.75 5.72
C TYR A 428 12.47 6.05 5.13
N ASN A 429 13.51 6.62 5.74
CA ASN A 429 14.06 7.91 5.35
C ASN A 429 15.37 7.72 4.59
N LEU A 430 15.29 7.77 3.26
CA LEU A 430 16.46 7.76 2.36
C LEU A 430 17.46 8.88 2.65
N SER A 431 17.07 9.92 3.40
CA SER A 431 17.93 11.06 3.65
C SER A 431 19.18 10.74 4.44
N LEU A 432 19.16 9.68 5.25
CA LEU A 432 20.21 9.37 6.22
C LEU A 432 21.25 8.36 5.71
N ALA A 433 20.92 7.57 4.69
CA ALA A 433 21.82 6.54 4.20
C ALA A 433 21.92 6.58 2.67
N VAL A 434 23.15 6.59 2.16
CA VAL A 434 23.40 6.23 0.76
C VAL A 434 23.06 4.73 0.64
N LEU A 435 22.19 4.36 -0.30
CA LEU A 435 21.72 2.97 -0.43
C LEU A 435 22.87 1.96 -0.62
N SER A 436 24.06 2.38 -1.05
CA SER A 436 25.24 1.54 -1.08
C SER A 436 25.67 1.05 0.29
N GLN A 437 25.69 1.95 1.26
CA GLN A 437 26.17 1.73 2.63
C GLN A 437 25.08 1.23 3.58
N ASP A 438 23.82 1.36 3.20
CA ASP A 438 22.71 0.89 4.03
C ASP A 438 22.70 -0.64 4.13
N SER A 439 22.25 -1.16 5.27
CA SER A 439 22.09 -2.60 5.49
C SER A 439 20.67 -3.03 5.11
N TYR A 440 20.45 -4.34 4.97
CA TYR A 440 19.10 -4.87 4.87
C TYR A 440 18.53 -5.03 6.28
N TYR A 441 17.36 -4.44 6.54
CA TYR A 441 16.78 -4.46 7.87
C TYR A 441 16.07 -5.78 8.16
N CYS A 442 16.19 -6.25 9.40
CA CYS A 442 15.37 -7.34 9.89
C CYS A 442 14.00 -6.82 10.36
N PRO A 443 12.94 -7.65 10.31
CA PRO A 443 11.69 -7.33 11.01
C PRO A 443 11.95 -7.09 12.50
N SER A 444 11.40 -6.00 13.05
CA SER A 444 11.55 -5.70 14.49
C SER A 444 10.75 -6.66 15.34
N MET A 445 11.24 -7.01 16.52
CA MET A 445 10.48 -7.83 17.47
C MET A 445 9.21 -7.13 17.98
N LEU A 446 9.14 -5.78 17.93
CA LEU A 446 7.94 -5.02 18.26
C LEU A 446 6.86 -5.11 17.17
N CYS A 447 7.26 -5.35 15.93
CA CYS A 447 6.35 -5.56 14.81
C CYS A 447 7.05 -6.38 13.72
N PRO A 448 7.03 -7.71 13.84
CA PRO A 448 7.83 -8.60 13.01
C PRO A 448 7.09 -9.01 11.73
N TYR A 449 6.33 -8.06 11.17
CA TYR A 449 5.48 -8.24 10.01
C TYR A 449 5.87 -7.24 8.92
N PHE A 450 5.49 -7.53 7.67
CA PHE A 450 5.52 -6.50 6.64
C PHE A 450 4.68 -5.29 7.05
N ARG A 451 5.18 -4.09 6.82
CA ARG A 451 4.43 -2.86 7.07
C ARG A 451 3.41 -2.64 5.96
N THR A 452 2.17 -2.94 6.29
CA THR A 452 1.01 -2.82 5.40
C THR A 452 0.06 -1.73 5.91
N PRO A 453 -0.90 -1.28 5.10
CA PRO A 453 -1.95 -0.39 5.61
C PRO A 453 -2.74 -0.98 6.79
N ALA A 454 -2.81 -2.32 6.90
CA ALA A 454 -3.54 -2.99 7.98
C ALA A 454 -2.86 -2.85 9.36
N ASN A 455 -1.53 -2.76 9.43
CA ASN A 455 -0.77 -2.63 10.68
C ASN A 455 -0.03 -1.29 10.83
N ARG A 456 -0.37 -0.29 10.00
CA ARG A 456 0.31 1.02 9.99
C ARG A 456 0.25 1.77 11.32
N HIS A 457 -0.88 1.70 12.01
CA HIS A 457 -1.12 2.45 13.26
C HIS A 457 -1.00 1.58 14.51
N TYR A 458 -1.10 0.27 14.35
CA TYR A 458 -1.10 -0.69 15.44
C TYR A 458 -0.60 -2.03 14.94
N CYS A 459 0.36 -2.62 15.66
CA CYS A 459 0.91 -3.92 15.35
C CYS A 459 0.60 -4.87 16.51
N ARG A 460 -0.24 -5.88 16.26
CA ARG A 460 -0.71 -6.80 17.29
C ARG A 460 0.15 -8.06 17.28
N LEU A 461 0.77 -8.37 18.41
CA LEU A 461 1.45 -9.64 18.64
C LEU A 461 0.51 -10.58 19.40
N ILE A 462 0.33 -11.80 18.92
CA ILE A 462 -0.45 -12.86 19.59
C ILE A 462 0.46 -14.07 19.71
N ARG A 463 0.72 -14.54 20.93
CA ARG A 463 1.53 -15.76 21.15
C ARG A 463 0.66 -17.00 21.04
N HIS A 464 1.22 -18.12 20.60
CA HIS A 464 0.48 -19.39 20.54
C HIS A 464 -0.09 -19.80 21.90
N ILE A 465 0.67 -19.60 22.98
CA ILE A 465 0.24 -19.90 24.36
C ILE A 465 -0.99 -19.09 24.79
N ASP A 466 -1.15 -17.86 24.28
CA ASP A 466 -2.31 -17.03 24.60
C ASP A 466 -3.57 -17.52 23.86
N VAL A 467 -3.42 -18.19 22.71
CA VAL A 467 -4.53 -18.77 21.94
C VAL A 467 -4.98 -20.10 22.51
N GLU A 468 -4.05 -20.95 22.96
CA GLU A 468 -4.38 -22.28 23.51
C GLU A 468 -5.17 -22.21 24.83
N ASN A 469 -4.99 -21.14 25.60
CA ASN A 469 -5.68 -20.93 26.88
C ASN A 469 -7.08 -20.29 26.75
N GLU A 470 -7.41 -19.72 25.60
CA GLU A 470 -8.74 -19.16 25.31
C GLU A 470 -9.46 -20.08 24.32
N ASN A 471 -10.75 -20.37 24.51
CA ASN A 471 -11.53 -21.13 23.51
C ASN A 471 -11.27 -20.51 22.12
N GLU A 472 -10.67 -21.27 21.18
CA GLU A 472 -10.22 -20.81 19.85
C GLU A 472 -11.28 -19.95 19.14
N ASP A 473 -12.56 -20.32 19.30
CA ASP A 473 -13.70 -19.60 18.74
C ASP A 473 -13.82 -18.15 19.22
N SER A 474 -13.46 -17.86 20.47
CA SER A 474 -13.58 -16.53 21.06
C SER A 474 -12.49 -15.58 20.58
N LEU A 475 -11.25 -16.06 20.46
CA LEU A 475 -10.12 -15.25 20.04
C LEU A 475 -10.11 -15.06 18.52
N ILE A 476 -10.46 -16.06 17.71
CA ILE A 476 -10.59 -15.91 16.24
C ILE A 476 -11.73 -14.93 15.89
N LEU A 477 -12.83 -14.93 16.65
CA LEU A 477 -13.88 -13.91 16.50
C LEU A 477 -13.40 -12.51 16.91
N ALA A 478 -12.48 -12.42 17.88
CA ALA A 478 -11.87 -11.17 18.33
C ALA A 478 -10.79 -10.66 17.35
N ILE A 479 -9.99 -11.54 16.75
CA ILE A 479 -9.03 -11.26 15.66
C ILE A 479 -9.77 -10.62 14.48
N GLY A 480 -11.01 -11.03 14.26
CA GLY A 480 -11.81 -10.50 13.16
C GLY A 480 -12.51 -9.16 13.37
N ARG A 481 -12.62 -8.65 14.60
CA ARG A 481 -13.32 -7.39 14.85
C ARG A 481 -12.31 -6.26 14.91
N PRO A 482 -12.43 -5.21 14.07
CA PRO A 482 -11.72 -3.97 14.37
C PRO A 482 -12.17 -3.51 15.75
N MET A 483 -11.25 -3.59 16.72
CA MET A 483 -11.53 -3.22 18.09
C MET A 483 -11.92 -1.74 18.13
N ARG A 484 -13.20 -1.54 18.46
CA ARG A 484 -13.76 -0.35 19.10
C ARG A 484 -13.69 0.95 18.28
N ARG A 485 -14.70 1.10 17.42
CA ARG A 485 -15.40 2.38 17.20
C ARG A 485 -15.47 3.09 18.56
N SER A 486 -14.84 4.27 18.68
CA SER A 486 -14.69 5.01 19.95
C SER A 486 -15.96 4.87 20.80
N ARG A 487 -15.83 4.51 22.09
CA ARG A 487 -16.96 4.41 23.03
C ARG A 487 -17.89 5.63 22.91
N GLN A 488 -17.32 6.80 22.60
CA GLN A 488 -18.04 8.03 22.32
C GLN A 488 -19.03 7.92 21.15
N LYS A 489 -18.64 7.34 20.01
CA LYS A 489 -19.57 7.10 18.88
C LYS A 489 -20.68 6.14 19.28
N LEU A 490 -20.41 5.11 20.09
CA LEU A 490 -21.45 4.19 20.58
C LEU A 490 -22.47 4.92 21.47
N TYR A 491 -22.00 5.70 22.45
CA TYR A 491 -22.87 6.49 23.33
C TYR A 491 -23.65 7.56 22.57
N VAL A 492 -23.05 8.22 21.57
CA VAL A 492 -23.75 9.18 20.70
C VAL A 492 -24.83 8.48 19.88
N THR A 493 -24.52 7.33 19.27
CA THR A 493 -25.51 6.57 18.48
C THR A 493 -26.65 6.06 19.37
N ALA A 494 -26.33 5.53 20.56
CA ALA A 494 -27.33 5.09 21.53
C ALA A 494 -28.18 6.27 22.04
N GLY A 495 -27.57 7.43 22.31
CA GLY A 495 -28.27 8.66 22.70
C GLY A 495 -29.25 9.14 21.63
N ILE A 496 -28.85 9.12 20.34
CA ILE A 496 -29.72 9.46 19.22
C ILE A 496 -30.91 8.49 19.14
N VAL A 497 -30.68 7.18 19.29
CA VAL A 497 -31.76 6.18 19.25
C VAL A 497 -32.74 6.38 20.41
N VAL A 498 -32.26 6.61 21.64
CA VAL A 498 -33.12 6.89 22.80
C VAL A 498 -33.94 8.17 22.60
N LEU A 499 -33.33 9.21 22.04
CA LEU A 499 -33.98 10.50 21.77
C LEU A 499 -35.05 10.37 20.69
N ILE A 500 -34.79 9.61 19.61
CA ILE A 500 -35.80 9.28 18.59
C ILE A 500 -36.96 8.49 19.21
N CYS A 501 -36.67 7.45 20.00
CA CYS A 501 -37.71 6.68 20.69
C CYS A 501 -38.54 7.53 21.67
N PHE A 502 -37.92 8.47 22.37
CA PHE A 502 -38.61 9.39 23.27
C PHE A 502 -39.58 10.30 22.50
N PHE A 503 -39.13 10.91 21.38
CA PHE A 503 -39.99 11.75 20.56
C PHE A 503 -41.11 10.97 19.86
N THR A 504 -40.87 9.73 19.43
CA THR A 504 -41.93 8.90 18.82
C THR A 504 -43.00 8.51 19.84
N VAL A 505 -42.61 8.13 21.07
CA VAL A 505 -43.56 7.83 22.16
C VAL A 505 -44.36 9.06 22.55
N LEU A 506 -43.71 10.24 22.69
CA LEU A 506 -44.42 11.48 22.96
C LEU A 506 -45.39 11.85 21.84
N PHE A 507 -44.97 11.73 20.58
CA PHE A 507 -45.81 12.06 19.43
C PHE A 507 -47.05 11.16 19.36
N ILE A 508 -46.87 9.84 19.47
CA ILE A 508 -47.97 8.87 19.50
C ILE A 508 -48.85 9.09 20.73
N GLY A 509 -48.27 9.31 21.90
CA GLY A 509 -48.99 9.62 23.14
C GLY A 509 -49.85 10.88 23.02
N THR A 510 -49.34 11.92 22.36
CA THR A 510 -50.06 13.17 22.12
C THR A 510 -51.23 12.97 21.15
N ILE A 511 -51.04 12.19 20.09
CA ILE A 511 -52.12 11.83 19.15
C ILE A 511 -53.22 11.04 19.85
N LEU A 512 -52.85 10.03 20.65
CA LEU A 512 -53.81 9.22 21.41
C LEU A 512 -54.56 10.05 22.47
N TYR A 513 -53.85 10.95 23.15
CA TYR A 513 -54.45 11.86 24.13
C TYR A 513 -55.46 12.83 23.48
N GLN A 514 -55.11 13.42 22.33
CA GLN A 514 -56.03 14.28 21.59
C GLN A 514 -57.24 13.52 21.07
N LYS A 515 -57.07 12.29 20.56
CA LYS A 515 -58.16 11.42 20.13
C LYS A 515 -59.11 11.09 21.30
N SER A 516 -58.56 10.76 22.47
CA SER A 516 -59.36 10.51 23.68
C SER A 516 -60.13 11.75 24.14
N LYS A 517 -59.52 12.93 24.10
CA LYS A 517 -60.17 14.20 24.45
C LYS A 517 -61.27 14.58 23.46
N TYR A 518 -61.08 14.28 22.17
CA TYR A 518 -62.10 14.47 21.13
C TYR A 518 -63.29 13.54 21.34
N GLU A 519 -63.05 12.25 21.63
CA GLU A 519 -64.13 11.29 21.94
C GLU A 519 -64.89 11.64 23.21
N ARG A 520 -64.23 12.16 24.26
CA ARG A 520 -64.93 12.66 25.46
C ARG A 520 -65.79 13.88 25.15
N ARG A 521 -65.32 14.81 24.31
CA ARG A 521 -66.12 15.97 23.89
C ARG A 521 -67.36 15.55 23.07
N ILE A 522 -67.25 14.56 22.20
CA ILE A 522 -68.41 14.00 21.48
C ILE A 522 -69.39 13.33 22.46
N ARG A 523 -68.89 12.61 23.47
CA ARG A 523 -69.76 11.94 24.46
C ARG A 523 -70.49 12.92 25.38
N TYR A 524 -69.85 14.01 25.79
CA TYR A 524 -70.50 15.06 26.58
C TYR A 524 -71.39 15.99 25.73
N GLY A 525 -71.03 16.24 24.47
CA GLY A 525 -71.89 16.97 23.52
C GLY A 525 -73.20 16.23 23.25
N LYS A 526 -73.15 14.91 23.06
CA LYS A 526 -74.36 14.07 22.88
C LYS A 526 -75.22 13.91 24.15
N SER A 527 -74.70 14.28 25.32
CA SER A 527 -75.48 14.31 26.56
C SER A 527 -76.15 15.67 26.78
N SER A 528 -75.63 16.75 26.20
CA SER A 528 -76.22 18.08 26.33
C SER A 528 -77.34 18.34 25.34
N ASP A 529 -77.31 17.72 24.14
CA ASP A 529 -78.42 17.84 23.18
C ASP A 529 -79.63 16.96 23.56
N ARG A 530 -79.39 15.85 24.28
CA ARG A 530 -80.50 14.96 24.69
C ARG A 530 -81.37 15.51 25.83
N TYR A 531 -81.00 16.64 26.42
CA TYR A 531 -81.80 17.31 27.45
C TYR A 531 -82.54 18.55 26.95
N LYS A 532 -82.28 19.02 25.72
CA LYS A 532 -83.00 20.14 25.12
C LYS A 532 -84.18 19.73 24.23
N ASP A 533 -84.22 18.48 23.79
CA ASP A 533 -85.30 17.98 22.93
C ASP A 533 -86.50 17.36 23.70
N ILE A 534 -86.51 17.43 25.05
CA ILE A 534 -87.54 16.79 25.89
C ILE A 534 -88.50 17.81 26.55
N GLU A 535 -88.32 19.12 26.35
CA GLU A 535 -89.10 20.16 27.04
C GLU A 535 -90.08 20.95 26.14
N PHE A 536 -90.50 20.40 24.99
CA PHE A 536 -91.49 21.08 24.13
C PHE A 536 -92.58 20.19 23.53
N ASP A 537 -93.04 19.16 24.24
CA ASP A 537 -94.27 18.45 23.88
C ASP A 537 -94.99 17.94 25.15
N LEU A 538 -95.71 18.85 25.81
CA LEU A 538 -96.71 18.52 26.81
C LEU A 538 -97.80 19.60 26.74
N LEU A 539 -99.06 19.13 26.63
CA LEU A 539 -100.36 19.79 26.84
C LEU A 539 -101.21 20.02 25.57
N PRO A 540 -102.53 19.77 25.65
CA PRO A 540 -103.08 18.46 25.28
C PRO A 540 -104.24 18.58 24.28
N ALA A 541 -104.73 17.41 23.85
CA ALA A 541 -105.83 17.19 22.93
C ALA A 541 -107.01 18.17 23.05
N LYS A 542 -107.39 18.73 21.90
CA LYS A 542 -108.79 18.81 21.46
C LYS A 542 -108.82 18.38 19.99
N ASN A 543 -109.49 17.24 19.78
CA ASN A 543 -109.63 16.40 18.57
C ASN A 543 -108.48 15.44 18.26
#